data_AF-A0A2T5F128-F1
#
_entry.id   AF-A0A2T5F128-F1
#
_cell.length_a   1.000
_cell.length_b   1.000
_cell.length_c   1.000
_cell.angle_alpha   90.00
_cell.angle_beta   90.00
_cell.angle_gamma   90.00
#
_symmetry.space_group_name_H-M   'P 1'
#
loop_
_entity.id
_entity.type
_entity.pdbx_description
1 polymer ?
#
loop_
_entity_poly.entity_id
_entity_poly.type
_entity_poly.pdbx_seq_one_letter_code
_entity_poly.pdbx_strand_id
1 'polypeptide(L)'
;MEISQLDHLVLTVKDLQVTVDFYQRVLGMKPIEFGEGRLALSFGTQKINLHLRGSEFEPKARRVQVGSADLCFITNMPIAEVAEHIQAQGVVIEEGPVQRTGATGKIVSVYIRDPDGNLIEVSNY
;
A
#
# COMPACT_ATOMS: atom_id res chain seq x y z
N MET A 1 24.31 14.02 -6.71
CA MET A 1 23.41 13.46 -5.69
C MET A 1 22.83 12.19 -6.27
N GLU A 2 22.98 11.07 -5.58
CA GLU A 2 22.52 9.74 -6.01
C GLU A 2 21.55 9.21 -4.96
N ILE A 3 20.40 8.68 -5.39
CA ILE A 3 19.36 8.14 -4.50
C ILE A 3 19.44 6.62 -4.56
N SER A 4 19.45 5.97 -3.39
CA SER A 4 19.52 4.51 -3.30
C SER A 4 18.17 3.84 -3.51
N GLN A 5 17.14 4.27 -2.76
CA GLN A 5 15.82 3.63 -2.76
C GLN A 5 14.77 4.53 -2.10
N LEU A 6 13.49 4.17 -2.27
CA LEU A 6 12.42 4.69 -1.44
C LEU A 6 12.46 4.00 -0.08
N ASP A 7 12.62 4.76 1.00
CA ASP A 7 12.59 4.22 2.37
C ASP A 7 11.15 4.04 2.87
N HIS A 8 10.36 5.11 2.77
CA HIS A 8 8.95 5.11 3.11
C HIS A 8 8.21 6.19 2.32
N LEU A 9 6.88 6.13 2.40
CA LEU A 9 5.98 7.19 1.97
C LEU A 9 4.94 7.47 3.05
N VAL A 10 4.16 8.55 2.88
CA VAL A 10 3.07 8.92 3.78
C VAL A 10 1.75 8.77 3.04
N LEU A 11 0.81 8.02 3.61
CA LEU A 11 -0.59 8.08 3.21
C LEU A 11 -1.37 8.93 4.20
N THR A 12 -2.20 9.84 3.68
CA THR A 12 -3.25 10.45 4.49
C THR A 12 -4.55 9.69 4.28
N VAL A 13 -5.17 9.30 5.38
CA VAL A 13 -6.30 8.36 5.40
C VAL A 13 -7.47 8.93 6.19
N LYS A 14 -8.70 8.49 5.89
CA LYS A 14 -9.89 8.94 6.64
C LYS A 14 -10.00 8.32 8.02
N ASP A 15 -9.52 7.09 8.18
CA ASP A 15 -9.63 6.34 9.42
C ASP A 15 -8.42 5.40 9.56
N LEU A 16 -7.63 5.59 10.62
CA LEU A 16 -6.40 4.83 10.85
C LEU A 16 -6.68 3.35 11.06
N GLN A 17 -7.72 3.00 11.82
CA GLN A 17 -8.00 1.61 12.16
C GLN A 17 -8.48 0.85 10.93
N VAL A 18 -9.37 1.46 10.13
CA VAL A 18 -9.87 0.86 8.89
C VAL A 18 -8.72 0.62 7.89
N THR A 19 -7.82 1.60 7.72
CA THR A 19 -6.63 1.42 6.88
C THR A 19 -5.74 0.30 7.42
N VAL A 20 -5.43 0.31 8.71
CA VAL A 20 -4.55 -0.70 9.32
C VAL A 20 -5.11 -2.11 9.15
N ASP A 21 -6.39 -2.30 9.47
CA ASP A 21 -7.07 -3.59 9.36
C ASP A 21 -7.06 -4.09 7.91
N PHE A 22 -7.27 -3.19 6.93
CA PHE A 22 -7.19 -3.53 5.52
C PHE A 22 -5.81 -4.02 5.13
N TYR A 23 -4.76 -3.21 5.34
CA TYR A 23 -3.40 -3.55 4.90
C TYR A 23 -2.83 -4.76 5.65
N GLN A 24 -3.23 -4.95 6.91
CA GLN A 24 -2.84 -6.12 7.69
C GLN A 24 -3.48 -7.40 7.16
N ARG A 25 -4.80 -7.43 6.93
CA ARG A 25 -5.48 -8.64 6.44
C ARG A 25 -5.20 -8.92 4.97
N VAL A 26 -5.24 -7.90 4.14
CA VAL A 26 -5.21 -8.04 2.67
C VAL A 26 -3.78 -8.20 2.18
N LEU A 27 -2.83 -7.43 2.71
CA LEU A 27 -1.44 -7.43 2.25
C LEU A 27 -0.44 -7.98 3.27
N GLY A 28 -0.89 -8.43 4.44
CA GLY A 28 -0.02 -9.00 5.46
C GLY A 28 0.96 -7.99 6.08
N MET A 29 0.73 -6.69 5.92
CA MET A 29 1.58 -5.65 6.49
C MET A 29 1.45 -5.63 8.01
N LYS A 30 2.52 -5.27 8.72
CA LYS A 30 2.52 -5.23 10.19
C LYS A 30 2.37 -3.79 10.69
N PRO A 31 1.31 -3.46 11.46
CA PRO A 31 1.23 -2.17 12.11
C PRO A 31 2.36 -2.03 13.15
N ILE A 32 2.99 -0.87 13.16
CA ILE A 32 4.02 -0.51 14.12
C ILE A 32 3.75 0.89 14.64
N GLU A 33 3.95 1.07 15.94
CA GLU A 33 3.97 2.38 16.57
C GLU A 33 5.42 2.85 16.74
N PHE A 34 5.65 4.15 16.54
CA PHE A 34 6.96 4.75 16.71
C PHE A 34 6.86 6.21 17.14
N GLY A 35 7.89 6.69 17.84
CA GLY A 35 7.89 8.05 18.39
C GLY A 35 6.70 8.31 19.31
N GLU A 36 6.15 9.52 19.24
CA GLU A 36 5.01 9.98 20.04
C GLU A 36 3.66 9.47 19.47
N GLY A 37 3.48 8.16 19.42
CA GLY A 37 2.21 7.53 18.99
C GLY A 37 1.94 7.61 17.48
N ARG A 38 2.99 7.72 16.65
CA ARG A 38 2.83 7.66 15.19
C ARG A 38 2.65 6.23 14.74
N LEU A 39 1.75 6.02 13.78
CA LEU A 39 1.41 4.70 13.26
C LEU A 39 1.95 4.52 11.83
N ALA A 40 2.48 3.34 11.56
CA ALA A 40 2.91 2.94 10.23
C ALA A 40 2.59 1.47 9.93
N LEU A 41 2.59 1.13 8.65
CA LEU A 41 2.49 -0.23 8.14
C LEU A 41 3.84 -0.66 7.57
N SER A 42 4.45 -1.67 8.17
CA SER A 42 5.74 -2.21 7.76
C SER A 42 5.60 -3.43 6.84
N PHE A 43 6.48 -3.51 5.84
CA PHE A 43 6.59 -4.63 4.90
C PHE A 43 8.02 -4.71 4.36
N GLY A 44 8.59 -5.91 4.31
CA GLY A 44 10.01 -6.09 3.96
C GLY A 44 10.91 -5.22 4.83
N THR A 45 11.68 -4.34 4.20
CA THR A 45 12.55 -3.35 4.86
C THR A 45 12.05 -1.92 4.71
N GLN A 46 10.78 -1.73 4.32
CA GLN A 46 10.15 -0.44 4.06
C GLN A 46 8.90 -0.26 4.93
N LYS A 47 8.32 0.94 4.91
CA LYS A 47 7.04 1.21 5.56
C LYS A 47 6.21 2.29 4.88
N ILE A 48 4.94 2.36 5.26
CA ILE A 48 4.03 3.48 4.98
C ILE A 48 3.67 4.13 6.31
N ASN A 49 4.01 5.40 6.47
CA ASN A 49 3.51 6.19 7.60
C ASN A 49 2.06 6.61 7.32
N LEU A 50 1.22 6.57 8.36
CA LEU A 50 -0.18 6.96 8.26
C LEU A 50 -0.43 8.28 8.98
N HIS A 51 -1.03 9.22 8.26
CA HIS A 51 -1.56 10.47 8.83
C HIS A 51 -3.09 10.43 8.76
N LEU A 52 -3.76 10.79 9.85
CA LEU A 52 -5.20 10.97 9.84
C LEU A 52 -5.55 12.31 9.18
N ARG A 53 -6.51 12.32 8.24
CA ARG A 53 -6.98 13.54 7.58
C ARG A 53 -7.45 14.57 8.61
N GLY A 54 -6.93 15.80 8.52
CA GLY A 54 -7.20 16.88 9.46
C GLY A 54 -6.38 16.82 10.75
N SER A 55 -5.51 15.83 10.90
CA SER A 55 -4.57 15.68 12.02
C SER A 55 -3.20 15.23 11.50
N GLU A 56 -2.80 15.75 10.34
CA GLU A 56 -1.51 15.40 9.75
C GLU A 56 -0.36 16.11 10.49
N PHE A 57 0.79 15.45 10.56
CA PHE A 57 2.01 16.05 11.08
C PHE A 57 2.68 16.94 10.02
N GLU A 58 3.34 18.01 10.47
CA GLU A 58 4.19 18.85 9.61
C GLU A 58 5.66 18.39 9.66
N PRO A 59 6.43 18.54 8.55
CA PRO A 59 5.97 18.95 7.22
C PRO A 59 5.20 17.84 6.49
N LYS A 60 4.31 18.22 5.57
CA LYS A 60 3.54 17.30 4.73
C LYS A 60 3.45 17.71 3.26
N ALA A 61 2.83 16.86 2.45
CA ALA A 61 2.53 17.17 1.06
C ALA A 61 1.73 18.47 0.96
N ARG A 62 2.06 19.34 -0.01
CA ARG A 62 1.41 20.65 -0.18
C ARG A 62 -0.10 20.56 -0.39
N ARG A 63 -0.55 19.49 -1.08
CA ARG A 63 -1.95 19.16 -1.29
C ARG A 63 -2.19 17.74 -0.79
N VAL A 64 -2.50 17.64 0.49
CA VAL A 64 -2.92 16.37 1.09
C VAL A 64 -4.25 15.96 0.50
N GLN A 65 -4.32 14.74 -0.04
CA GLN A 65 -5.52 14.18 -0.62
C GLN A 65 -5.61 12.71 -0.24
N VAL A 66 -6.77 12.31 0.24
CA VAL A 66 -7.09 10.91 0.50
C VAL A 66 -7.42 10.22 -0.83
N GLY A 67 -6.98 8.97 -1.00
CA GLY A 67 -7.25 8.19 -2.21
C GLY A 67 -6.44 8.65 -3.43
N SER A 68 -5.37 9.42 -3.22
CA SER A 68 -4.54 9.96 -4.31
C SER A 68 -3.31 9.13 -4.64
N ALA A 69 -3.06 8.04 -3.90
CA ALA A 69 -1.91 7.19 -4.15
C ALA A 69 -2.23 6.12 -5.20
N ASP A 70 -1.21 5.79 -5.97
CA ASP A 70 -1.19 4.71 -6.94
C ASP A 70 0.15 3.98 -6.75
N LEU A 71 0.08 2.77 -6.17
CA LEU A 71 1.23 2.07 -5.61
C LEU A 71 1.31 0.65 -6.14
N CYS A 72 2.49 0.24 -6.60
CA CYS A 72 2.78 -1.13 -7.00
C CYS A 72 3.71 -1.81 -5.98
N PHE A 73 3.29 -2.96 -5.47
CA PHE A 73 4.04 -3.79 -4.53
C PHE A 73 4.42 -5.11 -5.18
N ILE A 74 5.69 -5.49 -5.00
CA ILE A 74 6.18 -6.79 -5.43
C ILE A 74 6.04 -7.78 -4.27
N THR A 75 5.47 -8.94 -4.56
CA THR A 75 5.41 -10.07 -3.64
C THR A 75 6.12 -11.29 -4.23
N ASN A 76 6.52 -12.22 -3.38
CA ASN A 76 7.02 -13.54 -3.80
C ASN A 76 5.91 -14.59 -3.86
N MET A 77 4.71 -14.26 -3.38
CA MET A 77 3.53 -15.12 -3.46
C MET A 77 3.03 -15.16 -4.91
N PRO A 78 2.80 -16.34 -5.52
CA PRO A 78 2.31 -16.43 -6.90
C PRO A 78 1.01 -15.65 -7.11
N ILE A 79 0.89 -14.95 -8.23
CA ILE A 79 -0.19 -13.98 -8.48
C ILE A 79 -1.59 -14.62 -8.45
N ALA A 80 -1.69 -15.92 -8.78
CA ALA A 80 -2.93 -16.69 -8.65
C ALA A 80 -3.35 -16.83 -7.18
N GLU A 81 -2.41 -17.19 -6.29
CA GLU A 81 -2.67 -17.30 -4.86
C GLU A 81 -2.98 -15.93 -4.23
N VAL A 82 -2.30 -14.87 -4.71
CA VAL A 82 -2.60 -13.48 -4.30
C VAL A 82 -4.06 -13.13 -4.62
N ALA A 83 -4.52 -13.44 -5.84
CA ALA A 83 -5.89 -13.18 -6.26
C ALA A 83 -6.91 -13.94 -5.39
N GLU A 84 -6.65 -15.23 -5.13
CA GLU A 84 -7.50 -16.06 -4.25
C GLU A 84 -7.57 -15.50 -2.82
N HIS A 85 -6.43 -15.11 -2.25
CA HIS A 85 -6.37 -14.49 -0.91
C HIS A 85 -7.16 -13.18 -0.86
N ILE A 86 -6.94 -12.27 -1.82
CA ILE A 86 -7.66 -10.98 -1.89
C ILE A 86 -9.18 -11.21 -1.95
N GLN A 87 -9.63 -12.14 -2.79
CA GLN A 87 -11.05 -12.49 -2.89
C GLN A 87 -11.59 -13.08 -1.58
N ALA A 88 -10.83 -13.94 -0.92
CA ALA A 88 -11.19 -14.51 0.38
C ALA A 88 -11.28 -13.44 1.50
N GLN A 89 -10.53 -12.35 1.40
CA GLN A 89 -10.65 -11.20 2.31
C GLN A 89 -11.85 -10.29 2.00
N GLY A 90 -12.64 -10.61 0.96
CA GLY A 90 -13.82 -9.85 0.55
C GLY A 90 -13.52 -8.60 -0.28
N VAL A 91 -12.32 -8.52 -0.88
CA VAL A 91 -11.89 -7.37 -1.70
C VAL A 91 -12.12 -7.67 -3.17
N VAL A 92 -12.67 -6.69 -3.90
CA VAL A 92 -12.89 -6.78 -5.34
C VAL A 92 -11.58 -6.53 -6.08
N ILE A 93 -11.23 -7.43 -6.99
CA ILE A 93 -10.15 -7.21 -7.97
C ILE A 93 -10.73 -6.36 -9.10
N GLU A 94 -10.18 -5.16 -9.28
CA GLU A 94 -10.58 -4.20 -10.32
C GLU A 94 -10.08 -4.63 -11.70
N GLU A 95 -8.86 -5.16 -11.76
CA GLU A 95 -8.26 -5.74 -12.98
C GLU A 95 -7.20 -6.79 -12.61
N GLY A 96 -7.01 -7.81 -13.45
CA GLY A 96 -5.93 -8.79 -13.34
C GLY A 96 -6.40 -10.24 -13.21
N PRO A 97 -5.48 -11.21 -13.35
CA PRO A 97 -4.06 -11.04 -13.62
C PRO A 97 -3.77 -10.50 -15.04
N VAL A 98 -2.90 -9.50 -15.17
CA VAL A 98 -2.54 -8.87 -16.45
C VAL A 98 -1.05 -8.54 -16.53
N GLN A 99 -0.47 -8.55 -17.72
CA GLN A 99 0.93 -8.14 -17.91
C GLN A 99 1.08 -6.62 -17.81
N ARG A 100 2.15 -6.19 -17.14
CA ARG A 100 2.57 -4.80 -16.96
C ARG A 100 4.09 -4.66 -17.06
N THR A 101 4.55 -3.41 -17.04
CA THR A 101 5.97 -3.07 -17.03
C THR A 101 6.34 -2.59 -15.64
N GLY A 102 7.11 -3.39 -14.91
CA GLY A 102 7.72 -3.01 -13.64
C GLY A 102 9.01 -2.22 -13.84
N ALA A 103 9.62 -1.81 -12.73
CA ALA A 103 10.84 -1.00 -12.76
C ALA A 103 12.05 -1.70 -13.39
N THR A 104 12.16 -3.03 -13.24
CA THR A 104 13.30 -3.82 -13.74
C THR A 104 12.95 -4.87 -14.80
N GLY A 105 11.68 -4.98 -15.18
CA GLY A 105 11.23 -6.04 -16.10
C GLY A 105 9.72 -6.09 -16.27
N LYS A 106 9.24 -7.07 -17.04
CA LYS A 106 7.81 -7.38 -17.11
C LYS A 106 7.35 -7.95 -15.77
N ILE A 107 6.12 -7.63 -15.38
CA ILE A 107 5.47 -8.15 -14.18
C ILE A 107 4.05 -8.61 -14.53
N VAL A 108 3.48 -9.48 -13.69
CA VAL A 108 2.06 -9.83 -13.75
C VAL A 108 1.37 -9.28 -12.51
N SER A 109 0.27 -8.55 -12.72
CA SER A 109 -0.32 -7.68 -11.71
C SER A 109 -1.81 -7.95 -11.50
N VAL A 110 -2.28 -7.73 -10.27
CA VAL A 110 -3.69 -7.54 -9.92
C VAL A 110 -3.88 -6.17 -9.26
N TYR A 111 -5.03 -5.55 -9.49
CA TYR A 111 -5.37 -4.21 -9.01
C TYR A 111 -6.56 -4.25 -8.07
N ILE A 112 -6.45 -3.54 -6.94
CA ILE A 112 -7.52 -3.38 -5.95
C ILE A 112 -7.58 -1.93 -5.46
N ARG A 113 -8.68 -1.58 -4.78
CA ARG A 113 -8.82 -0.32 -4.04
C ARG A 113 -8.60 -0.57 -2.56
N ASP A 114 -7.85 0.31 -1.91
CA ASP A 114 -7.86 0.40 -0.45
C ASP A 114 -9.13 1.12 0.06
N PRO A 115 -9.36 1.23 1.38
CA PRO A 115 -10.57 1.85 1.93
C PRO A 115 -10.76 3.33 1.55
N ASP A 116 -9.67 4.00 1.20
CA ASP A 116 -9.66 5.41 0.84
C ASP A 116 -9.72 5.65 -0.67
N GLY A 117 -9.62 4.58 -1.47
CA GLY A 117 -9.69 4.58 -2.92
C GLY A 117 -8.34 4.67 -3.62
N ASN A 118 -7.23 4.56 -2.88
CA ASN A 118 -5.90 4.45 -3.47
C ASN A 118 -5.87 3.23 -4.39
N LEU A 119 -5.23 3.35 -5.54
CA LEU A 119 -5.02 2.22 -6.44
C LEU A 119 -3.83 1.41 -5.93
N ILE A 120 -4.06 0.14 -5.66
CA ILE A 120 -3.04 -0.77 -5.16
C ILE A 120 -2.85 -1.88 -6.17
N GLU A 121 -1.65 -1.94 -6.74
CA GLU A 121 -1.19 -2.99 -7.62
C GLU A 121 -0.33 -3.97 -6.81
N VAL A 122 -0.63 -5.26 -6.91
CA VAL A 122 0.19 -6.34 -6.34
C VAL A 122 0.70 -7.21 -7.48
N SER A 123 2.02 -7.43 -7.52
CA SER A 123 2.65 -8.01 -8.71
C SER A 123 3.77 -9.01 -8.38
N ASN A 124 4.05 -9.90 -9.33
CA ASN A 124 5.27 -10.72 -9.37
C ASN A 124 6.11 -10.37 -10.61
N TYR A 125 7.44 -10.49 -10.49
CA TYR A 125 8.35 -10.54 -11.64
C TYR A 125 8.31 -11.88 -12.36
#